data_AF-A0A942UWB0-F1
#
_entry.id   AF-A0A942UWB0-F1
#
_cell.length_a   1.000
_cell.length_b   1.000
_cell.length_c   1.000
_cell.angle_alpha   90.00
_cell.angle_beta   90.00
_cell.angle_gamma   90.00
#
_symmetry.space_group_name_H-M   'P 1'
#
loop_
_entity.id
_entity.type
_entity.pdbx_description
1 polymer ?
#
loop_
_entity_poly.entity_id
_entity_poly.type
_entity_poly.pdbx_seq_one_letter_code
_entity_poly.pdbx_strand_id
1 'polypeptide(L)'
;MKLDFEKALTYMGKDNQFISKLLIGSFLLLASMAVFFIPVIIALTSGSMIGTAGSFTVCFLLSLIIIMALAGYFCKTSNNRIKDENAILPDWNDLGTYILIGIKYFVGYFVYVLPLCFFGLIFMFLFVFSVGGAHSSAISSAMSFIVLTLAGAAALFVYVLTMAFLPLMMSNFNDKLKILAFVDFKDAFGMVKNNIGNYLVLILLFIALCVLGQVLCTFLCITLVGVVLIPVVYFYIYLVLAEVIAQFVNSKD
;
A
#
# COMPACT_ATOMS: atom_id res chain seq x y z
N MET A 1 -14.02 16.35 -16.39
CA MET A 1 -13.27 15.31 -15.67
C MET A 1 -11.84 15.38 -16.17
N LYS A 2 -10.84 15.59 -15.30
CA LYS A 2 -9.44 15.85 -15.70
C LYS A 2 -8.53 14.62 -15.60
N LEU A 3 -9.03 13.52 -15.03
CA LEU A 3 -8.30 12.26 -14.94
C LEU A 3 -8.36 11.53 -16.29
N ASP A 4 -7.21 11.39 -16.92
CA ASP A 4 -7.01 10.72 -18.19
C ASP A 4 -6.32 9.37 -17.93
N PHE A 5 -7.13 8.31 -17.97
CA PHE A 5 -6.67 6.95 -17.72
C PHE A 5 -5.74 6.43 -18.82
N GLU A 6 -5.98 6.83 -20.08
CA GLU A 6 -5.11 6.45 -21.19
C GLU A 6 -3.72 7.07 -21.01
N LYS A 7 -3.65 8.34 -20.62
CA LYS A 7 -2.39 9.00 -20.23
C LYS A 7 -1.73 8.28 -19.06
N ALA A 8 -2.48 7.84 -18.05
CA ALA A 8 -1.94 7.12 -16.90
C ALA A 8 -1.28 5.78 -17.27
N LEU A 9 -1.80 5.09 -18.28
CA LEU A 9 -1.21 3.85 -18.80
C LEU A 9 0.01 4.12 -19.71
N THR A 10 -0.01 5.21 -20.48
CA THR A 10 0.96 5.40 -21.57
C THR A 10 2.12 6.32 -21.23
N TYR A 11 2.02 7.18 -20.20
CA TYR A 11 3.05 8.20 -19.93
C TYR A 11 4.44 7.60 -19.69
N MET A 12 4.51 6.42 -19.07
CA MET A 12 5.77 5.74 -18.79
C MET A 12 6.55 5.44 -20.07
N GLY A 13 5.85 5.15 -21.18
CA GLY A 13 6.45 4.89 -22.48
C GLY A 13 7.16 6.09 -23.09
N LYS A 14 6.99 7.30 -22.53
CA LYS A 14 7.75 8.49 -22.94
C LYS A 14 9.20 8.47 -22.44
N ASP A 15 9.51 7.64 -21.44
CA ASP A 15 10.87 7.45 -20.95
C ASP A 15 11.59 6.38 -21.76
N ASN A 16 12.67 6.76 -22.46
CA ASN A 16 13.50 5.83 -23.23
C ASN A 16 14.08 4.69 -22.37
N GLN A 17 14.20 4.87 -21.06
CA GLN A 17 14.70 3.89 -20.11
C GLN A 17 13.58 3.17 -19.34
N PHE A 18 12.31 3.35 -19.72
CA PHE A 18 11.15 2.79 -19.04
C PHE A 18 11.31 1.29 -18.74
N ILE A 19 11.64 0.48 -19.75
CA ILE A 19 11.75 -0.98 -19.60
C ILE A 19 12.82 -1.32 -18.55
N SER A 20 13.96 -0.64 -18.58
CA SER A 20 15.04 -0.84 -17.60
C SER A 20 14.57 -0.51 -16.19
N LYS A 21 13.92 0.65 -16.00
CA LYS A 21 13.40 1.10 -14.70
C LYS A 21 12.29 0.18 -14.17
N LEU A 22 11.41 -0.29 -15.05
CA LEU A 22 10.39 -1.27 -14.72
C LEU A 22 11.03 -2.56 -14.24
N LEU A 23 11.96 -3.13 -15.00
CA LEU A 23 12.64 -4.39 -14.66
C LEU A 23 13.40 -4.30 -13.33
N ILE A 24 14.09 -3.18 -13.06
CA ILE A 24 14.79 -2.98 -11.78
C ILE A 24 13.78 -2.96 -10.62
N GLY A 25 12.70 -2.19 -10.74
CA GLY A 25 11.67 -2.14 -9.69
C GLY A 25 10.96 -3.48 -9.47
N SER A 26 10.68 -4.20 -10.54
CA SER A 26 10.11 -5.56 -10.50
C SER A 26 11.08 -6.56 -9.87
N PHE A 27 12.37 -6.46 -10.17
CA PHE A 27 13.40 -7.29 -9.54
C PHE A 27 13.49 -7.01 -8.04
N LEU A 28 13.47 -5.74 -7.62
CA LEU A 28 13.45 -5.37 -6.21
C LEU A 28 12.19 -5.92 -5.51
N LEU A 29 11.02 -5.83 -6.15
CA LEU A 29 9.78 -6.39 -5.61
C LEU A 29 9.83 -7.93 -5.52
N LEU A 30 10.43 -8.60 -6.51
CA LEU A 30 10.66 -10.05 -6.44
C LEU A 30 11.64 -10.40 -5.31
N ALA A 31 12.73 -9.66 -5.19
CA ALA A 31 13.77 -9.88 -4.18
C ALA A 31 13.22 -9.73 -2.76
N SER A 32 12.35 -8.74 -2.52
CA SER A 32 11.72 -8.54 -1.20
C SER A 32 10.86 -9.72 -0.75
N MET A 33 10.32 -10.49 -1.71
CA MET A 33 9.57 -11.72 -1.43
C MET A 33 10.50 -12.95 -1.38
N ALA A 34 11.44 -13.06 -2.32
CA ALA A 34 12.30 -14.23 -2.48
C ALA A 34 13.28 -14.44 -1.31
N VAL A 35 13.67 -13.37 -0.59
CA VAL A 35 14.53 -13.50 0.59
C VAL A 35 13.95 -14.42 1.67
N PHE A 36 12.63 -14.58 1.73
CA PHE A 36 11.97 -15.48 2.69
C PHE A 36 12.12 -16.97 2.35
N PHE A 37 12.67 -17.35 1.19
CA PHE A 37 13.06 -18.74 0.94
C PHE A 37 14.28 -19.16 1.79
N ILE A 38 15.15 -18.23 2.17
CA ILE A 38 16.34 -18.50 2.99
C ILE A 38 15.96 -19.14 4.35
N PRO A 39 15.11 -18.55 5.19
CA PRO A 39 14.73 -19.15 6.46
C PRO A 39 13.99 -20.49 6.29
N VAL A 40 13.23 -20.67 5.20
CA VAL A 40 12.57 -21.95 4.89
C VAL A 40 13.59 -23.04 4.58
N ILE A 41 14.60 -22.76 3.75
CA ILE A 41 15.68 -23.72 3.43
C ILE A 41 16.46 -24.09 4.71
N ILE A 42 16.77 -23.10 5.56
CA ILE A 42 17.46 -23.36 6.83
C ILE A 42 16.60 -24.24 7.73
N ALA A 43 15.30 -23.94 7.86
CA ALA A 43 14.38 -24.75 8.66
C ALA A 43 14.32 -26.21 8.17
N LEU A 44 14.33 -26.42 6.85
CA LEU A 44 14.28 -27.75 6.24
C LEU A 44 15.60 -28.53 6.33
N THR A 45 16.75 -27.86 6.31
CA THR A 45 18.07 -28.52 6.23
C THR A 45 18.75 -28.68 7.58
N SER A 46 18.65 -27.71 8.49
CA SER A 46 19.38 -27.73 9.76
C SER A 46 18.52 -28.06 10.97
N GLY A 47 17.19 -27.87 10.88
CA GLY A 47 16.27 -27.99 12.03
C GLY A 47 16.59 -27.03 13.20
N SER A 48 17.49 -26.07 13.01
CA SER A 48 17.98 -25.20 14.09
C SER A 48 16.99 -24.05 14.35
N MET A 49 16.30 -24.06 15.49
CA MET A 49 15.35 -22.97 15.81
C MET A 49 16.02 -21.59 15.85
N ILE A 50 17.25 -21.49 16.39
CA ILE A 50 17.99 -20.22 16.48
C ILE A 50 18.40 -19.72 15.09
N GLY A 51 18.92 -20.60 14.22
CA GLY A 51 19.32 -20.23 12.86
C GLY A 51 18.13 -19.82 11.99
N THR A 52 17.00 -20.51 12.11
CA THR A 52 15.75 -20.14 11.43
C THR A 52 15.23 -18.79 11.93
N ALA A 53 15.14 -18.57 13.25
CA ALA A 53 14.66 -17.30 13.80
C ALA A 53 15.56 -16.11 13.40
N GLY A 54 16.88 -16.27 13.51
CA GLY A 54 17.84 -15.22 13.13
C GLY A 54 17.76 -14.86 11.63
N SER A 55 17.68 -15.87 10.76
CA SER A 55 17.54 -15.63 9.31
C SER A 55 16.21 -14.96 8.95
N PHE A 56 15.11 -15.29 9.62
CA PHE A 56 13.83 -14.59 9.47
C PHE A 56 13.95 -13.11 9.80
N THR A 57 14.58 -12.75 10.92
CA THR A 57 14.76 -11.34 11.31
C THR A 57 15.56 -10.56 10.27
N VAL A 58 16.67 -11.13 9.79
CA VAL A 58 17.50 -10.48 8.77
C VAL A 58 16.73 -10.31 7.45
N CYS A 59 16.04 -11.36 6.99
CA CYS A 59 15.24 -11.29 5.76
C CYS A 59 14.09 -10.30 5.87
N PHE A 60 13.44 -10.21 7.04
CA PHE A 60 12.40 -9.23 7.31
C PHE A 60 12.93 -7.80 7.21
N LEU A 61 14.06 -7.49 7.86
CA LEU A 61 14.66 -6.15 7.79
C LEU A 61 15.10 -5.79 6.37
N LEU A 62 15.69 -6.73 5.64
CA LEU A 62 16.09 -6.54 4.24
C LEU A 62 14.87 -6.27 3.35
N SER A 63 13.83 -7.09 3.47
CA SER A 63 12.57 -6.94 2.73
C SER A 63 11.92 -5.58 3.04
N LEU A 64 11.91 -5.17 4.31
CA LEU A 64 11.38 -3.89 4.74
C LEU A 64 12.12 -2.72 4.07
N ILE A 65 13.46 -2.74 4.05
CA ILE A 65 14.27 -1.69 3.39
C ILE A 65 13.95 -1.62 1.89
N ILE A 66 13.83 -2.76 1.21
CA ILE A 66 13.49 -2.81 -0.22
C ILE A 66 12.09 -2.23 -0.46
N ILE A 67 11.11 -2.60 0.36
CA ILE A 67 9.74 -2.08 0.26
C ILE A 67 9.71 -0.58 0.54
N MET A 68 10.54 -0.06 1.45
CA MET A 68 10.67 1.40 1.64
C MET A 68 11.24 2.07 0.39
N ALA A 69 12.26 1.50 -0.25
CA ALA A 69 12.80 2.05 -1.49
C ALA A 69 11.74 2.08 -2.60
N LEU A 70 10.98 0.99 -2.78
CA LEU A 70 9.87 0.94 -3.74
C LEU A 70 8.82 2.00 -3.40
N ALA A 71 8.42 2.11 -2.14
CA ALA A 71 7.45 3.10 -1.68
C ALA A 71 7.87 4.54 -1.99
N GLY A 72 9.13 4.87 -1.71
CA GLY A 72 9.66 6.19 -2.03
C GLY A 72 9.80 6.46 -3.51
N TYR A 73 10.12 5.46 -4.33
CA TYR A 73 10.17 5.61 -5.78
C TYR A 73 8.81 6.04 -6.34
N PHE A 74 7.72 5.45 -5.87
CA PHE A 74 6.36 5.85 -6.26
C PHE A 74 5.99 7.24 -5.80
N CYS A 75 6.26 7.57 -4.54
CA CYS A 75 5.98 8.90 -4.02
C CYS A 75 6.76 9.96 -4.80
N LYS A 76 8.02 9.66 -5.13
CA LYS A 76 8.89 10.54 -5.93
C LYS A 76 8.42 10.65 -7.38
N THR A 77 7.99 9.55 -7.98
CA THR A 77 7.40 9.54 -9.33
C THR A 77 6.17 10.45 -9.36
N SER A 78 5.21 10.23 -8.46
CA SER A 78 4.01 11.04 -8.35
C SER A 78 4.35 12.52 -8.06
N ASN A 79 5.26 12.80 -7.12
CA ASN A 79 5.68 14.17 -6.80
C ASN A 79 6.32 14.91 -7.97
N ASN A 80 7.18 14.23 -8.75
CA ASN A 80 7.78 14.81 -9.95
C ASN A 80 6.70 15.15 -10.98
N ARG A 81 5.72 14.26 -11.18
CA ARG A 81 4.60 14.45 -12.11
C ARG A 81 3.62 15.55 -11.66
N ILE A 82 3.42 15.71 -10.35
CA ILE A 82 2.65 16.83 -9.77
C ILE A 82 3.33 18.16 -10.10
N LYS A 83 4.67 18.23 -9.95
CA LYS A 83 5.45 19.46 -10.16
C LYS A 83 5.70 19.79 -11.62
N ASP A 84 5.81 18.78 -12.48
CA ASP A 84 6.07 18.92 -13.90
C ASP A 84 5.34 17.81 -14.68
N GLU A 85 4.34 18.22 -15.47
CA GLU A 85 3.56 17.34 -16.34
C GLU A 85 4.37 16.62 -17.43
N ASN A 86 5.63 16.98 -17.63
CA ASN A 86 6.55 16.33 -18.58
C ASN A 86 7.64 15.52 -17.87
N ALA A 87 7.66 15.46 -16.54
CA ALA A 87 8.66 14.70 -15.80
C ALA A 87 8.61 13.21 -16.19
N ILE A 88 9.79 12.63 -16.44
CA ILE A 88 9.99 11.21 -16.69
C ILE A 88 10.15 10.43 -15.37
N LEU A 89 10.27 9.11 -15.46
CA LEU A 89 10.43 8.26 -14.28
C LEU A 89 11.77 8.56 -13.55
N PRO A 90 11.83 8.49 -12.21
CA PRO A 90 13.08 8.66 -11.47
C PRO A 90 14.12 7.59 -11.81
N ASP A 91 15.40 7.90 -11.65
CA ASP A 91 16.48 6.93 -11.88
C ASP A 91 16.78 6.11 -10.62
N TRP A 92 17.06 4.81 -10.76
CA TRP A 92 17.38 3.93 -9.62
C TRP A 92 18.72 4.20 -8.93
N ASN A 93 19.52 5.14 -9.43
CA ASN A 93 20.81 5.49 -8.83
C ASN A 93 20.67 6.19 -7.46
N ASP A 94 19.49 6.73 -7.12
CA ASP A 94 19.23 7.47 -5.88
C ASP A 94 18.39 6.66 -4.87
N LEU A 95 18.76 5.38 -4.68
CA LEU A 95 18.07 4.48 -3.75
C LEU A 95 17.96 5.05 -2.33
N GLY A 96 19.00 5.76 -1.85
CA GLY A 96 19.02 6.36 -0.52
C GLY A 96 17.88 7.36 -0.33
N THR A 97 17.65 8.23 -1.31
CA THR A 97 16.52 9.19 -1.27
C THR A 97 15.19 8.47 -1.29
N TYR A 98 15.04 7.40 -2.08
CA TYR A 98 13.79 6.63 -2.10
C TYR A 98 13.53 5.93 -0.77
N ILE A 99 14.55 5.34 -0.14
CA ILE A 99 14.39 4.76 1.21
C ILE A 99 13.92 5.83 2.20
N LEU A 100 14.52 7.03 2.20
CA LEU A 100 14.12 8.12 3.09
C LEU A 100 12.68 8.60 2.84
N ILE A 101 12.27 8.74 1.58
CA ILE A 101 10.89 9.10 1.23
C ILE A 101 9.93 7.97 1.65
N GLY A 102 10.30 6.71 1.43
CA GLY A 102 9.54 5.54 1.82
C GLY A 102 9.34 5.43 3.33
N ILE A 103 10.38 5.71 4.13
CA ILE A 103 10.27 5.79 5.59
C ILE A 103 9.28 6.90 5.98
N LYS A 104 9.35 8.09 5.36
CA LYS A 104 8.38 9.16 5.63
C LYS A 104 6.95 8.74 5.28
N TYR A 105 6.78 8.05 4.15
CA TYR A 105 5.50 7.51 3.72
C TYR A 105 4.96 6.48 4.72
N PHE A 106 5.79 5.52 5.12
CA PHE A 106 5.44 4.47 6.08
C PHE A 106 5.06 5.05 7.44
N VAL A 107 5.85 5.98 7.98
CA VAL A 107 5.54 6.62 9.28
C VAL A 107 4.25 7.43 9.18
N GLY A 108 4.06 8.20 8.11
CA GLY A 108 2.83 8.98 7.89
C GLY A 108 1.60 8.07 7.75
N TYR A 109 1.69 7.03 6.93
CA TYR A 109 0.66 6.00 6.78
C TYR A 109 0.36 5.31 8.10
N PHE A 110 1.38 4.92 8.86
CA PHE A 110 1.22 4.28 10.16
C PHE A 110 0.44 5.18 11.14
N VAL A 111 0.81 6.46 11.24
CA VAL A 111 0.09 7.43 12.07
C VAL A 111 -1.38 7.57 11.61
N TYR A 112 -1.63 7.57 10.31
CA TYR A 112 -2.98 7.66 9.75
C TYR A 112 -3.85 6.43 10.08
N VAL A 113 -3.28 5.22 10.09
CA VAL A 113 -4.02 3.98 10.40
C VAL A 113 -4.11 3.65 11.88
N LEU A 114 -3.50 4.44 12.78
CA LEU A 114 -3.57 4.23 14.23
C LEU A 114 -5.01 4.08 14.77
N PRO A 115 -6.01 4.89 14.35
CA PRO A 115 -7.39 4.68 14.77
C PRO A 115 -7.91 3.29 14.41
N LEU A 116 -7.63 2.81 13.19
CA LEU A 116 -8.00 1.45 12.77
C LEU A 116 -7.33 0.39 13.65
N CYS A 117 -6.03 0.54 13.94
CA CYS A 117 -5.33 -0.38 14.85
C CYS A 117 -5.97 -0.39 16.25
N PHE A 118 -6.32 0.78 16.79
CA PHE A 118 -6.95 0.90 18.10
C PHE A 118 -8.31 0.17 18.17
N PHE A 119 -9.21 0.44 17.22
CA PHE A 119 -10.51 -0.24 17.16
C PHE A 119 -10.37 -1.74 16.87
N GLY A 120 -9.40 -2.13 16.04
CA GLY A 120 -9.08 -3.53 15.77
C GLY A 120 -8.59 -4.29 17.02
N LEU A 121 -7.76 -3.64 17.85
CA LEU A 121 -7.29 -4.21 19.11
C LEU A 121 -8.42 -4.35 20.14
N ILE A 122 -9.32 -3.37 20.24
CA ILE A 122 -10.52 -3.46 21.09
C ILE A 122 -11.38 -4.65 20.65
N PHE A 123 -11.65 -4.77 19.35
CA PHE A 123 -12.42 -5.89 18.81
C PHE A 123 -11.74 -7.24 19.09
N MET A 124 -10.44 -7.36 18.84
CA MET A 124 -9.67 -8.58 19.12
C MET A 124 -9.74 -8.96 20.60
N PHE A 125 -9.55 -7.99 21.51
CA PHE A 125 -9.62 -8.22 22.95
C PHE A 125 -11.00 -8.74 23.37
N LEU A 126 -12.08 -8.09 22.90
CA LEU A 126 -13.45 -8.50 23.20
C LEU A 126 -13.78 -9.87 22.62
N PHE A 127 -13.29 -10.17 21.41
CA PHE A 127 -13.46 -11.47 20.77
C PHE A 127 -12.80 -12.59 21.59
N VAL A 128 -11.53 -12.43 21.97
CA VAL A 128 -10.80 -13.43 22.77
C VAL A 128 -11.48 -13.66 24.12
N PHE A 129 -11.92 -12.60 24.79
CA PHE A 129 -12.62 -12.71 26.07
C PHE A 129 -13.98 -13.41 25.93
N SER A 130 -14.69 -13.15 24.83
CA SER A 130 -16.00 -13.78 24.55
C SER A 130 -15.88 -15.27 24.24
N VAL A 131 -14.83 -15.69 23.53
CA VAL A 131 -14.58 -17.09 23.17
C VAL A 131 -13.94 -17.89 24.32
N GLY A 132 -13.10 -17.23 25.14
CA GLY A 132 -12.37 -17.87 26.24
C GLY A 132 -13.12 -17.95 27.57
N GLY A 133 -14.23 -17.22 27.74
CA GLY A 133 -15.03 -17.26 28.97
C GLY A 133 -15.98 -18.44 29.01
N ALA A 134 -16.01 -19.20 30.12
CA ALA A 134 -17.05 -20.20 30.35
C ALA A 134 -18.41 -19.50 30.62
N HIS A 135 -19.21 -19.30 29.58
CA HIS A 135 -20.51 -18.64 29.68
C HIS A 135 -21.59 -19.67 30.05
N SER A 136 -22.02 -19.68 31.32
CA SER A 136 -22.99 -20.66 31.83
C SER A 136 -24.46 -20.23 31.70
N SER A 137 -24.75 -19.02 31.21
CA SER A 137 -26.12 -18.52 31.09
C SER A 137 -26.47 -18.00 29.69
N ALA A 138 -27.74 -18.20 29.27
CA ALA A 138 -28.28 -17.69 28.01
C ALA A 138 -28.22 -16.15 27.91
N ILE A 139 -28.35 -15.44 29.03
CA ILE A 139 -28.24 -13.98 29.09
C ILE A 139 -26.80 -13.54 28.80
N SER A 140 -25.81 -14.22 29.39
CA SER A 140 -24.39 -13.89 29.17
C SER A 140 -23.98 -14.08 27.70
N SER A 141 -24.41 -15.17 27.06
CA SER A 141 -24.12 -15.43 25.65
C SER A 141 -24.80 -14.42 24.71
N ALA A 142 -26.06 -14.05 24.98
CA ALA A 142 -26.75 -13.01 24.21
C ALA A 142 -26.07 -11.65 24.32
N MET A 143 -25.62 -11.26 25.52
CA MET A 143 -24.88 -10.01 25.73
C MET A 143 -23.53 -9.99 25.02
N SER A 144 -22.75 -11.08 25.13
CA SER A 144 -21.46 -11.19 24.42
C SER A 144 -21.62 -11.12 22.90
N PHE A 145 -22.68 -11.73 22.36
CA PHE A 145 -22.99 -11.64 20.93
C PHE A 145 -23.30 -10.20 20.49
N ILE A 146 -24.13 -9.48 21.24
CA ILE A 146 -24.48 -8.08 20.93
C ILE A 146 -23.24 -7.19 20.99
N VAL A 147 -22.43 -7.30 22.05
CA VAL A 147 -21.21 -6.51 22.22
C VAL A 147 -20.22 -6.79 21.09
N LEU A 148 -20.00 -8.06 20.75
CA LEU A 148 -19.08 -8.45 19.68
C LEU A 148 -19.57 -7.95 18.31
N THR A 149 -20.87 -8.03 18.04
CA THR A 149 -21.46 -7.55 16.79
C THR A 149 -21.29 -6.04 16.64
N LEU A 150 -21.59 -5.27 17.70
CA LEU A 150 -21.43 -3.81 17.69
C LEU A 150 -19.96 -3.40 17.57
N ALA A 151 -19.06 -4.06 18.31
CA ALA A 151 -17.62 -3.79 18.21
C ALA A 151 -17.07 -4.12 16.82
N GLY A 152 -17.51 -5.24 16.22
CA GLY A 152 -17.14 -5.63 14.86
C GLY A 152 -17.65 -4.64 13.82
N ALA A 153 -18.91 -4.19 13.96
CA ALA A 153 -19.49 -3.17 13.09
C ALA A 153 -18.72 -1.84 13.18
N ALA A 154 -18.34 -1.41 14.39
CA ALA A 154 -17.54 -0.21 14.60
C ALA A 154 -16.14 -0.33 13.98
N ALA A 155 -15.45 -1.46 14.17
CA ALA A 155 -14.15 -1.72 13.56
C ALA A 155 -14.22 -1.73 12.02
N LEU A 156 -15.25 -2.37 11.46
CA LEU A 156 -15.49 -2.38 10.01
C LEU A 156 -15.79 -0.98 9.47
N PHE A 157 -16.62 -0.19 10.18
CA PHE A 157 -16.92 1.18 9.80
C PHE A 157 -15.66 2.05 9.74
N VAL A 158 -14.80 1.96 10.77
CA VAL A 158 -13.50 2.67 10.79
C VAL A 158 -12.60 2.20 9.66
N TYR A 159 -12.54 0.89 9.40
CA TYR A 159 -11.78 0.34 8.26
C TYR A 159 -12.24 0.92 6.92
N VAL A 160 -13.54 0.93 6.66
CA VAL A 160 -14.10 1.48 5.40
C VAL A 160 -13.76 2.96 5.27
N LEU A 161 -13.88 3.75 6.34
CA LEU A 161 -13.50 5.16 6.31
C LEU A 161 -12.01 5.34 6.02
N THR A 162 -11.14 4.61 6.71
CA THR A 162 -9.69 4.66 6.48
C THR A 162 -9.34 4.32 5.03
N MET A 163 -9.93 3.27 4.47
CA MET A 163 -9.65 2.86 3.09
C MET A 163 -10.24 3.82 2.06
N ALA A 164 -11.43 4.37 2.31
CA ALA A 164 -12.07 5.33 1.43
C ALA A 164 -11.29 6.64 1.31
N PHE A 165 -10.65 7.09 2.41
CA PHE A 165 -9.85 8.32 2.42
C PHE A 165 -8.35 8.10 2.18
N LEU A 166 -7.88 6.86 2.14
CA LEU A 166 -6.46 6.56 1.91
C LEU A 166 -5.90 7.18 0.61
N PRO A 167 -6.57 7.07 -0.57
CA PRO A 167 -6.07 7.71 -1.79
C PRO A 167 -5.95 9.23 -1.66
N LEU A 168 -6.83 9.87 -0.88
CA LEU A 168 -6.77 11.31 -0.62
C LEU A 168 -5.56 11.68 0.23
N MET A 169 -5.34 10.95 1.33
CA MET A 169 -4.21 11.21 2.22
C MET A 169 -2.88 10.93 1.53
N MET A 170 -2.83 9.88 0.70
CA MET A 170 -1.68 9.60 -0.17
C MET A 170 -1.43 10.75 -1.17
N SER A 171 -2.48 11.33 -1.73
CA SER A 171 -2.35 12.47 -2.66
C SER A 171 -1.75 13.70 -1.98
N ASN A 172 -2.20 14.03 -0.76
CA ASN A 172 -1.62 15.12 0.03
C ASN A 172 -0.16 14.84 0.45
N PHE A 173 0.17 13.59 0.76
CA PHE A 173 1.55 13.19 1.00
C PHE A 173 2.41 13.31 -0.26
N ASN A 174 1.94 12.83 -1.42
CA ASN A 174 2.71 12.86 -2.66
C ASN A 174 2.94 14.29 -3.17
N ASP A 175 2.07 15.26 -2.83
CA ASP A 175 2.30 16.68 -3.11
C ASP A 175 3.46 17.25 -2.26
N LYS A 176 3.50 16.91 -0.97
CA LYS A 176 4.39 17.56 0.02
C LYS A 176 5.65 16.77 0.41
N LEU A 177 5.62 15.45 0.33
CA LEU A 177 6.62 14.49 0.84
C LEU A 177 7.01 14.71 2.32
N LYS A 178 6.03 15.11 3.15
CA LYS A 178 6.18 15.34 4.60
C LYS A 178 5.34 14.33 5.38
N ILE A 179 5.89 13.80 6.48
CA ILE A 179 5.24 12.77 7.32
C ILE A 179 3.82 13.17 7.72
N LEU A 180 3.65 14.39 8.25
CA LEU A 180 2.37 14.86 8.78
C LEU A 180 1.32 15.17 7.68
N ALA A 181 1.67 15.12 6.40
CA ALA A 181 0.71 15.33 5.32
C ALA A 181 -0.38 14.24 5.29
N PHE A 182 -0.09 13.05 5.80
CA PHE A 182 -1.06 11.96 5.95
C PHE A 182 -2.18 12.22 6.97
N VAL A 183 -2.00 13.20 7.87
CA VAL A 183 -3.01 13.59 8.89
C VAL A 183 -3.36 15.06 8.81
N ASP A 184 -2.86 15.77 7.80
CA ASP A 184 -3.24 17.13 7.48
C ASP A 184 -4.57 17.11 6.72
N PHE A 185 -5.64 16.82 7.46
CA PHE A 185 -6.99 16.70 6.94
C PHE A 185 -7.47 17.99 6.28
N LYS A 186 -7.08 19.15 6.81
CA LYS A 186 -7.47 20.44 6.25
C LYS A 186 -7.06 20.55 4.79
N ASP A 187 -5.79 20.30 4.49
CA ASP A 187 -5.27 20.42 3.14
C ASP A 187 -5.74 19.26 2.25
N ALA A 188 -5.82 18.04 2.79
CA ALA A 188 -6.34 16.88 2.07
C ALA A 188 -7.81 17.07 1.62
N PHE A 189 -8.71 17.44 2.53
CA PHE A 189 -10.11 17.74 2.19
C PHE A 189 -10.24 19.02 1.36
N GLY A 190 -9.29 19.95 1.47
CA GLY A 190 -9.15 21.08 0.55
C GLY A 190 -9.06 20.65 -0.92
N MET A 191 -8.36 19.55 -1.22
CA MET A 191 -8.22 19.01 -2.59
C MET A 191 -9.53 18.44 -3.15
N VAL A 192 -10.48 18.04 -2.29
CA VAL A 192 -11.79 17.51 -2.68
C VAL A 192 -12.85 18.61 -2.78
N LYS A 193 -12.65 19.71 -2.05
CA LYS A 193 -13.57 20.85 -2.06
C LYS A 193 -13.67 21.41 -3.49
N ASN A 194 -14.86 21.32 -4.09
CA ASN A 194 -15.14 21.65 -5.49
C ASN A 194 -14.54 20.69 -6.55
N ASN A 195 -13.97 19.56 -6.14
CA ASN A 195 -13.35 18.57 -7.02
C ASN A 195 -13.81 17.12 -6.74
N ILE A 196 -15.01 16.97 -6.14
CA ILE A 196 -15.53 15.67 -5.71
C ILE A 196 -15.68 14.67 -6.87
N GLY A 197 -16.00 15.15 -8.07
CA GLY A 197 -16.12 14.32 -9.27
C GLY A 197 -14.81 13.61 -9.62
N ASN A 198 -13.68 14.33 -9.64
CA ASN A 198 -12.39 13.71 -9.90
C ASN A 198 -11.93 12.85 -8.71
N TYR A 199 -12.33 13.19 -7.48
CA TYR A 199 -12.05 12.34 -6.32
C TYR A 199 -12.76 10.98 -6.38
N LEU A 200 -14.03 10.94 -6.81
CA LEU A 200 -14.74 9.69 -7.02
C LEU A 200 -14.07 8.83 -8.10
N VAL A 201 -13.61 9.46 -9.17
CA VAL A 201 -12.85 8.76 -10.23
C VAL A 201 -11.53 8.23 -9.71
N LEU A 202 -10.79 8.99 -8.89
CA LEU A 202 -9.58 8.51 -8.22
C LEU A 202 -9.85 7.22 -7.44
N ILE A 203 -10.89 7.20 -6.60
CA ILE A 203 -11.27 6.00 -5.83
C ILE A 203 -11.61 4.83 -6.77
N LEU A 204 -12.44 5.07 -7.78
CA LEU A 204 -12.84 4.03 -8.73
C LEU A 204 -11.65 3.45 -9.50
N LEU A 205 -10.71 4.30 -9.92
CA LEU A 205 -9.48 3.86 -10.58
C LEU A 205 -8.57 3.07 -9.64
N PHE A 206 -8.44 3.48 -8.37
CA PHE A 206 -7.72 2.71 -7.36
C PHE A 206 -8.32 1.32 -7.18
N ILE A 207 -9.64 1.24 -6.99
CA ILE A 207 -10.33 -0.04 -6.84
C ILE A 207 -10.17 -0.89 -8.10
N ALA A 208 -10.41 -0.32 -9.28
CA ALA A 208 -10.30 -1.02 -10.55
C ALA A 208 -8.89 -1.56 -10.79
N LEU A 209 -7.85 -0.76 -10.59
CA LEU A 209 -6.45 -1.16 -10.77
C LEU A 209 -6.04 -2.24 -9.75
N CYS A 210 -6.46 -2.12 -8.49
CA CYS A 210 -6.21 -3.14 -7.48
C CYS A 210 -6.91 -4.47 -7.82
N VAL A 211 -8.18 -4.43 -8.21
CA VAL A 211 -8.95 -5.63 -8.59
C VAL A 211 -8.37 -6.27 -9.85
N LEU A 212 -8.07 -5.48 -10.89
CA LEU A 212 -7.44 -5.95 -12.12
C LEU A 212 -6.08 -6.59 -11.83
N GLY A 213 -5.25 -5.95 -11.01
CA GLY A 213 -3.97 -6.51 -10.57
C GLY A 213 -4.13 -7.88 -9.92
N GLN A 214 -5.08 -8.02 -9.00
CA GLN A 214 -5.34 -9.29 -8.32
C GLN A 214 -5.85 -10.38 -9.25
N VAL A 215 -6.79 -10.06 -10.14
CA VAL A 215 -7.32 -11.01 -11.12
C VAL A 215 -6.20 -11.48 -12.06
N LEU A 216 -5.41 -10.56 -12.62
CA LEU A 216 -4.27 -10.89 -13.48
C LEU A 216 -3.24 -11.76 -12.76
N CYS A 217 -2.91 -11.41 -11.52
CA CYS A 217 -1.94 -12.18 -10.73
C CYS A 217 -2.45 -13.58 -10.38
N THR A 218 -3.75 -13.73 -10.13
CA THR A 218 -4.35 -15.05 -9.90
C THR A 218 -4.15 -15.98 -11.10
N PHE A 219 -4.31 -15.47 -12.32
CA PHE A 219 -4.03 -16.26 -13.53
C PHE A 219 -2.53 -16.52 -13.72
N LEU A 220 -1.68 -15.53 -13.44
CA LEU A 220 -0.22 -15.69 -13.55
C LEU A 220 0.32 -16.73 -12.55
N CYS A 221 -0.29 -16.88 -11.37
CA CYS A 221 0.09 -17.89 -10.38
C CYS A 221 -0.04 -19.34 -10.87
N ILE A 222 -0.78 -19.61 -11.95
CA ILE A 222 -0.99 -20.98 -12.48
C ILE A 222 0.32 -21.58 -13.03
N THR A 223 1.26 -20.74 -13.48
CA THR A 223 2.53 -21.21 -14.09
C THR A 223 3.74 -20.63 -13.37
N LEU A 224 4.85 -21.37 -13.35
CA LEU A 224 6.08 -20.94 -12.71
C LEU A 224 6.66 -19.67 -13.37
N VAL A 225 6.54 -19.58 -14.70
CA VAL A 225 6.90 -18.36 -15.47
C VAL A 225 5.97 -17.19 -15.09
N GLY A 226 4.67 -17.44 -14.97
CA GLY A 226 3.72 -16.41 -14.57
C GLY A 226 3.99 -15.85 -13.17
N VAL A 227 4.37 -16.70 -12.20
CA VAL A 227 4.78 -16.24 -10.85
C VAL A 227 5.93 -15.22 -10.92
N VAL A 228 6.90 -15.40 -11.81
CA VAL A 228 8.02 -14.46 -12.00
C VAL A 228 7.57 -13.14 -12.65
N LEU A 229 6.44 -13.14 -13.39
CA LEU A 229 5.87 -11.94 -14.01
C LEU A 229 4.96 -11.14 -13.08
N ILE A 230 4.50 -11.71 -11.96
CA ILE A 230 3.65 -11.02 -10.98
C ILE A 230 4.28 -9.70 -10.50
N PRO A 231 5.57 -9.64 -10.11
CA PRO A 231 6.22 -8.38 -9.73
C PRO A 231 6.26 -7.34 -10.85
N VAL A 232 6.29 -7.77 -12.12
CA VAL A 232 6.24 -6.86 -13.28
C VAL A 232 4.88 -6.19 -13.38
N VAL A 233 3.80 -6.97 -13.29
CA VAL A 233 2.44 -6.44 -13.32
C VAL A 233 2.18 -5.51 -12.14
N TYR A 234 2.54 -5.92 -10.92
CA TYR A 234 2.34 -5.09 -9.73
C TYR A 234 3.13 -3.79 -9.78
N PHE A 235 4.40 -3.85 -10.15
CA PHE A 235 5.21 -2.64 -10.23
C PHE A 235 4.73 -1.71 -11.35
N TYR A 236 4.24 -2.23 -12.47
CA TYR A 236 3.59 -1.42 -13.50
C TYR A 236 2.33 -0.72 -12.96
N ILE A 237 1.42 -1.45 -12.32
CA ILE A 237 0.20 -0.87 -11.70
C ILE A 237 0.58 0.21 -10.68
N TYR A 238 1.67 0.01 -9.95
CA TYR A 238 2.21 0.96 -9.01
C TYR A 238 2.56 2.31 -9.68
N LEU A 239 3.23 2.27 -10.84
CA LEU A 239 3.55 3.47 -11.62
C LEU A 239 2.32 4.14 -12.24
N VAL A 240 1.31 3.36 -12.65
CA VAL A 240 0.03 3.90 -13.12
C VAL A 240 -0.66 4.66 -11.98
N LEU A 241 -0.74 4.08 -10.78
CA LEU A 241 -1.33 4.74 -9.61
C LEU A 241 -0.59 6.03 -9.23
N ALA A 242 0.74 6.07 -9.39
CA ALA A 242 1.53 7.28 -9.13
C ALA A 242 1.09 8.45 -10.03
N GLU A 243 0.81 8.17 -11.30
CA GLU A 243 0.32 9.17 -12.27
C GLU A 243 -1.14 9.53 -12.02
N VAL A 244 -2.00 8.56 -11.69
CA VAL A 244 -3.41 8.83 -11.33
C VAL A 244 -3.48 9.79 -10.13
N ILE A 245 -2.63 9.60 -9.11
CA ILE A 245 -2.50 10.55 -8.00
C ILE A 245 -2.07 11.93 -8.50
N ALA A 246 -1.05 11.98 -9.37
CA ALA A 246 -0.51 13.25 -9.85
C ALA A 246 -1.57 14.06 -10.62
N GLN A 247 -2.30 13.39 -11.51
CA GLN A 247 -3.42 13.99 -12.24
C GLN A 247 -4.53 14.48 -11.30
N PHE A 248 -4.86 13.73 -10.25
CA PHE A 248 -5.86 14.16 -9.27
C PHE A 248 -5.40 15.43 -8.54
N VAL A 249 -4.16 15.47 -8.06
CA VAL A 249 -3.62 16.66 -7.38
C VAL A 249 -3.61 17.87 -8.30
N ASN A 250 -3.24 17.71 -9.58
CA ASN A 250 -3.22 18.80 -10.57
C ASN A 250 -4.62 19.19 -11.06
N SER A 251 -5.66 18.41 -10.74
CA SER A 251 -7.05 18.71 -11.11
C SER A 251 -7.76 19.67 -10.14
N LYS A 252 -7.11 20.07 -9.05
CA LYS A 252 -7.67 20.95 -8.01
C LYS A 252 -7.81 22.42 -8.44
N ASP A 253 -7.07 22.81 -9.49
CA ASP A 253 -7.15 24.12 -10.17
C ASP A 253 -8.10 24.05 -11.38
#